data_AF-A0A2G7HIX5-F1
#
_entry.id   AF-A0A2G7HIX5-F1
#
_cell.length_a   1.000
_cell.length_b   1.000
_cell.length_c   1.000
_cell.angle_alpha   90.00
_cell.angle_beta   90.00
_cell.angle_gamma   90.00
#
_symmetry.space_group_name_H-M   'P 1'
#
loop_
_entity.id
_entity.type
_entity.pdbx_description
1 polymer ?
#
loop_
_entity_poly.entity_id
_entity_poly.type
_entity_poly.pdbx_seq_one_letter_code
_entity_poly.pdbx_strand_id
1 'polypeptide(L)'
;MIYNLFMVFFTFAVSCILFKKASGTLKPNKLNLISYIFYLFILQSFIGSSLIYLGFREHYLIQKVTNFSTIGKTYDMICFTAIALPLTILLIYKIFNINMSEDYNNYLNKEVILEYEDNIFVITVLISIVCLIFTLILFIKMRSIPLIDLIIHRSSGNIGNKRINISHGNYMNQYIQNLLVLGLTPILSYLSYIYYKCTKTNRWKILFFVLFIASIFLKTYNYAKTPVVFYIFVFILINIVIEGSIPIRKLLTVLVLCISIILLMYIKIGYDFNKGLDIYNGPIGRTIFTQVGTLFLHVDLFPYYIPYLGGRSFSPTILKLFLGGVSQFRSGRVVMNFYSPEKVVGGTAGVMNSLFIGEAYANFGTIGVLSSVLYIGVLLSIILIIFVKIKKTPINIVIYVTITSILASASQGGFIDFVYNFNIIFITVTLILISLFAKYMDKIKVLRYIKVYVLKFTSLNIKIKKEDKNEC
;
A
#
# COMPACT_ATOMS: atom_id res chain seq x y z
N MET A 1 19.91 21.89 -22.93
CA MET A 1 19.20 22.16 -21.66
C MET A 1 17.78 22.66 -21.87
N ILE A 2 17.54 23.70 -22.69
CA ILE A 2 16.20 24.26 -22.96
C ILE A 2 15.23 23.20 -23.53
N TYR A 3 15.67 22.42 -24.51
CA TYR A 3 14.86 21.31 -25.07
C TYR A 3 14.44 20.29 -23.99
N ASN A 4 15.38 19.86 -23.15
CA ASN A 4 15.12 18.90 -22.08
C ASN A 4 14.11 19.45 -21.05
N LEU A 5 14.22 20.73 -20.69
CA LEU A 5 13.25 21.40 -19.82
C LEU A 5 11.87 21.46 -20.47
N PHE A 6 11.79 21.82 -21.75
CA PHE A 6 10.54 21.82 -22.49
C PHE A 6 9.89 20.43 -22.50
N MET A 7 10.65 19.37 -22.78
CA MET A 7 10.17 17.99 -22.75
C MET A 7 9.61 17.58 -21.38
N VAL A 8 10.30 17.95 -20.29
CA VAL A 8 9.85 17.69 -18.91
C VAL A 8 8.51 18.38 -18.64
N PHE A 9 8.42 19.68 -18.88
CA PHE A 9 7.20 20.45 -18.62
C PHE A 9 6.05 20.04 -19.52
N PHE A 10 6.32 19.78 -20.80
CA PHE A 10 5.32 19.30 -21.75
C PHE A 10 4.76 17.94 -21.31
N THR A 11 5.62 16.97 -21.00
CA THR A 11 5.19 15.65 -20.53
C THR A 11 4.39 15.76 -19.24
N PHE A 12 4.82 16.61 -18.30
CA PHE A 12 4.10 16.84 -17.05
C PHE A 12 2.71 17.42 -17.29
N ALA A 13 2.59 18.46 -18.12
CA ALA A 13 1.31 19.09 -18.44
C ALA A 13 0.34 18.11 -19.12
N VAL A 14 0.81 17.38 -20.14
CA VAL A 14 0.02 16.36 -20.84
C VAL A 14 -0.43 15.27 -19.88
N SER A 15 0.49 14.75 -19.05
CA SER A 15 0.19 13.74 -18.02
C SER A 15 -0.89 14.24 -17.06
N CYS A 16 -0.77 15.46 -16.52
CA CYS A 16 -1.78 16.03 -15.62
C CYS A 16 -3.16 16.13 -16.26
N ILE A 17 -3.24 16.56 -17.53
CA ILE A 17 -4.51 16.67 -18.25
C ILE A 17 -5.13 15.28 -18.47
N LEU A 18 -4.34 14.31 -18.92
CA LEU A 18 -4.80 12.95 -19.18
C LEU A 18 -5.25 12.25 -17.89
N PHE A 19 -4.46 12.33 -16.82
CA PHE A 19 -4.83 11.77 -15.52
C PHE A 19 -6.04 12.47 -14.91
N LYS A 20 -6.22 13.78 -15.10
CA LYS A 20 -7.43 14.49 -14.66
C LYS A 20 -8.69 13.94 -15.32
N LYS A 21 -8.64 13.65 -16.62
CA LYS A 21 -9.74 13.00 -17.33
C LYS A 21 -9.91 11.55 -16.88
N ALA A 22 -8.81 10.80 -16.76
CA ALA A 22 -8.82 9.39 -16.39
C ALA A 22 -9.26 9.12 -14.94
N SER A 23 -8.97 10.02 -13.99
CA SER A 23 -9.45 9.88 -12.62
C SER A 23 -10.81 10.54 -12.40
N GLY A 24 -11.27 11.40 -13.30
CA GLY A 24 -12.42 12.29 -13.09
C GLY A 24 -12.17 13.43 -12.10
N THR A 25 -11.18 13.31 -11.20
CA THR A 25 -10.77 14.34 -10.24
C THR A 25 -9.31 14.16 -9.81
N LEU A 26 -8.55 15.27 -9.81
CA LEU A 26 -7.22 15.36 -9.18
C LEU A 26 -7.28 16.31 -7.98
N LYS A 27 -8.42 16.39 -7.30
CA LYS A 27 -8.47 17.11 -6.03
C LYS A 27 -7.97 16.18 -4.92
N PRO A 28 -6.98 16.59 -4.10
CA PRO A 28 -6.40 15.72 -3.06
C PRO A 28 -7.39 15.38 -1.94
N ASN A 29 -8.53 16.06 -1.87
CA ASN A 29 -9.63 15.75 -0.95
C ASN A 29 -10.71 14.84 -1.53
N LYS A 30 -10.58 14.41 -2.80
CA LYS A 30 -11.49 13.49 -3.50
C LYS A 30 -10.70 12.41 -4.24
N LEU A 31 -9.81 11.73 -3.51
CA LEU A 31 -8.93 10.69 -4.05
C LEU A 31 -9.69 9.41 -4.39
N ASN A 32 -9.45 8.91 -5.60
CA ASN A 32 -9.71 7.54 -6.01
C ASN A 32 -8.42 6.79 -6.37
N LEU A 33 -8.56 5.52 -6.75
CA LEU A 33 -7.47 4.63 -7.17
C LEU A 33 -6.49 5.30 -8.14
N ILE A 34 -6.99 5.90 -9.23
CA ILE A 34 -6.16 6.45 -10.30
C ILE A 34 -5.46 7.73 -9.84
N SER A 35 -6.20 8.63 -9.19
CA SER A 35 -5.59 9.86 -8.65
C SER A 35 -4.51 9.56 -7.61
N TYR A 36 -4.68 8.52 -6.79
CA TYR A 36 -3.69 8.12 -5.81
C TYR A 36 -2.41 7.58 -6.48
N ILE A 37 -2.55 6.72 -7.48
CA ILE A 37 -1.42 6.23 -8.29
C ILE A 37 -0.71 7.38 -9.01
N PHE A 38 -1.46 8.34 -9.55
CA PHE A 38 -0.89 9.55 -10.15
C PHE A 38 0.00 10.32 -9.17
N TYR A 39 -0.47 10.59 -7.95
CA TYR A 39 0.34 11.32 -6.96
C TYR A 39 1.61 10.56 -6.56
N LEU A 40 1.53 9.24 -6.38
CA LEU A 40 2.71 8.43 -6.09
C LEU A 40 3.69 8.42 -7.27
N PHE A 41 3.18 8.27 -8.50
CA PHE A 41 3.98 8.30 -9.72
C PHE A 41 4.71 9.64 -9.90
N ILE A 42 4.01 10.77 -9.72
CA ILE A 42 4.63 12.09 -9.81
C ILE A 42 5.72 12.26 -8.75
N LEU A 43 5.40 11.97 -7.49
CA LEU A 43 6.30 12.20 -6.36
C LEU A 43 7.54 11.30 -6.38
N GLN A 44 7.37 10.01 -6.68
CA GLN A 44 8.42 9.00 -6.49
C GLN A 44 9.11 8.58 -7.78
N SER A 45 8.55 8.90 -8.96
CA SER A 45 9.10 8.48 -10.24
C SER A 45 9.35 9.65 -11.18
N PHE A 46 8.36 10.50 -11.45
CA PHE A 46 8.47 11.56 -12.46
C PHE A 46 9.41 12.70 -12.04
N ILE A 47 9.26 13.25 -10.83
CA ILE A 47 10.09 14.37 -10.36
C ILE A 47 11.56 13.94 -10.31
N GLY A 48 11.85 12.81 -9.65
CA GLY A 48 13.23 12.32 -9.52
C GLY A 48 13.89 12.01 -10.86
N SER A 49 13.20 11.33 -11.78
CA SER A 49 13.75 11.06 -13.11
C SER A 49 13.97 12.31 -13.94
N SER A 50 13.07 13.30 -13.83
CA SER A 50 13.23 14.58 -14.51
C SER A 50 14.47 15.32 -14.01
N LEU A 51 14.72 15.34 -12.70
CA LEU A 51 15.93 15.92 -12.12
C LEU A 51 17.20 15.19 -12.61
N ILE A 52 17.19 13.85 -12.60
CA ILE A 52 18.33 13.04 -13.08
C ILE A 52 18.61 13.29 -14.57
N TYR A 53 17.56 13.38 -15.38
CA TYR A 53 17.64 13.67 -16.81
C TYR A 53 18.20 15.08 -17.07
N LEU A 54 17.83 16.06 -16.24
CA LEU A 54 18.34 17.43 -16.31
C LEU A 54 19.77 17.61 -15.80
N GLY A 55 20.34 16.62 -15.10
CA GLY A 55 21.75 16.62 -14.68
C GLY A 55 22.00 16.46 -13.18
N PHE A 56 20.95 16.42 -12.34
CA PHE A 56 21.07 16.24 -10.89
C PHE A 56 21.35 14.76 -10.54
N ARG A 57 22.63 14.35 -10.61
CA ARG A 57 23.06 12.94 -10.61
C ARG A 57 23.91 12.53 -9.40
N GLU A 58 24.00 13.38 -8.38
CA GLU A 58 24.88 13.15 -7.21
C GLU A 58 24.33 12.10 -6.23
N HIS A 59 23.07 11.65 -6.41
CA HIS A 59 22.51 10.60 -5.57
C HIS A 59 23.29 9.28 -5.71
N TYR A 60 23.62 8.64 -4.58
CA TYR A 60 24.49 7.46 -4.52
C TYR A 60 24.06 6.27 -5.41
N LEU A 61 22.75 6.09 -5.65
CA LEU A 61 22.28 5.04 -6.59
C LEU A 61 22.52 5.41 -8.06
N ILE A 62 22.44 6.70 -8.39
CA ILE A 62 22.63 7.18 -9.76
C ILE A 62 24.11 7.13 -10.13
N GLN A 63 24.98 7.41 -9.17
CA GLN A 63 26.44 7.24 -9.34
C GLN A 63 26.86 5.79 -9.60
N LYS A 64 25.99 4.80 -9.33
CA LYS A 64 26.25 3.38 -9.66
C LYS A 64 25.89 3.00 -11.09
N VAL A 65 25.19 3.87 -11.84
CA VAL A 65 24.85 3.62 -13.24
C VAL A 65 26.15 3.62 -14.04
N THR A 66 26.39 2.54 -14.76
CA THR A 66 27.64 2.31 -15.52
C THR A 66 27.57 2.93 -16.91
N ASN A 67 26.41 2.92 -17.56
CA ASN A 67 26.22 3.44 -18.90
C ASN A 67 25.36 4.72 -18.90
N PHE A 68 25.93 5.85 -19.29
CA PHE A 68 25.21 7.12 -19.33
C PHE A 68 24.05 7.15 -20.35
N SER A 69 24.10 6.34 -21.41
CA SER A 69 23.00 6.24 -22.38
C SER A 69 21.72 5.66 -21.76
N THR A 70 21.85 4.91 -20.67
CA THR A 70 20.72 4.37 -19.88
C THR A 70 19.82 5.48 -19.34
N ILE A 71 20.37 6.66 -19.05
CA ILE A 71 19.62 7.75 -18.41
C ILE A 71 18.52 8.27 -19.33
N GLY A 72 18.84 8.56 -20.59
CA GLY A 72 17.85 9.01 -21.59
C GLY A 72 16.79 7.95 -21.82
N LYS A 73 17.21 6.71 -22.10
CA LYS A 73 16.30 5.57 -22.31
C LYS A 73 15.32 5.36 -21.15
N THR A 74 15.79 5.44 -19.91
CA THR A 74 14.95 5.27 -18.73
C THR A 74 13.97 6.42 -18.59
N TYR A 75 14.40 7.65 -18.86
CA TYR A 75 13.53 8.82 -18.85
C TYR A 75 12.41 8.70 -19.90
N ASP A 76 12.74 8.26 -21.11
CA ASP A 76 11.76 8.04 -22.18
C ASP A 76 10.70 7.00 -21.79
N MET A 77 11.09 5.93 -21.09
CA MET A 77 10.14 4.94 -20.56
C MET A 77 9.18 5.53 -19.52
N ILE A 78 9.65 6.48 -18.70
CA ILE A 78 8.82 7.18 -17.71
C ILE A 78 7.87 8.14 -18.41
N CYS A 79 8.33 8.89 -19.42
CA CYS A 79 7.48 9.75 -20.24
C CYS A 79 6.39 8.93 -20.96
N PHE A 80 6.77 7.79 -21.55
CA PHE A 80 5.82 6.84 -22.13
C PHE A 80 4.79 6.40 -21.10
N THR A 81 5.21 5.99 -19.90
CA THR A 81 4.30 5.57 -18.82
C THR A 81 3.35 6.69 -18.40
N ALA A 82 3.85 7.93 -18.29
CA ALA A 82 3.08 9.10 -17.88
C ALA A 82 1.92 9.43 -18.85
N ILE A 83 2.05 9.04 -20.12
CA ILE A 83 1.09 9.32 -21.20
C ILE A 83 0.24 8.09 -21.52
N ALA A 84 0.87 6.94 -21.77
CA ALA A 84 0.21 5.72 -22.21
C ALA A 84 -0.69 5.11 -21.12
N LEU A 85 -0.32 5.21 -19.84
CA LEU A 85 -1.13 4.69 -18.73
C LEU A 85 -2.52 5.34 -18.67
N PRO A 86 -2.65 6.69 -18.57
CA PRO A 86 -3.96 7.32 -18.54
C PRO A 86 -4.69 7.24 -19.89
N LEU A 87 -3.99 7.20 -21.02
CA LEU A 87 -4.63 6.96 -22.33
C LEU A 87 -5.32 5.60 -22.39
N THR A 88 -4.67 4.56 -21.88
CA THR A 88 -5.26 3.21 -21.85
C THR A 88 -6.51 3.19 -20.98
N ILE A 89 -6.48 3.86 -19.83
CA ILE A 89 -7.65 3.99 -18.95
C ILE A 89 -8.81 4.69 -19.68
N LEU A 90 -8.53 5.81 -20.35
CA LEU A 90 -9.54 6.56 -21.11
C LEU A 90 -10.12 5.74 -22.27
N LEU A 91 -9.29 4.94 -22.93
CA LEU A 91 -9.73 4.01 -23.97
C LEU A 91 -10.71 2.98 -23.41
N ILE A 92 -10.43 2.39 -22.25
CA ILE A 92 -11.36 1.47 -21.59
C ILE A 92 -12.67 2.18 -21.19
N TYR A 93 -12.62 3.40 -20.67
CA TYR A 93 -13.84 4.15 -20.36
C TYR A 93 -14.70 4.44 -21.59
N LYS A 94 -14.06 4.72 -22.72
CA LYS A 94 -14.76 4.85 -24.00
C LYS A 94 -15.41 3.54 -24.42
N ILE A 95 -14.74 2.39 -24.26
CA ILE A 95 -15.30 1.07 -24.57
C ILE A 95 -16.52 0.75 -23.69
N PHE A 96 -16.47 1.10 -22.40
CA PHE A 96 -17.57 0.83 -21.47
C PHE A 96 -18.61 1.95 -21.36
N ASN A 97 -18.48 3.03 -22.15
CA ASN A 97 -19.31 4.24 -22.11
C ASN A 97 -19.47 4.82 -20.68
N ILE A 98 -18.35 5.06 -20.00
CA ILE A 98 -18.31 5.52 -18.61
C ILE A 98 -17.79 6.95 -18.52
N ASN A 99 -18.54 7.81 -17.85
CA ASN A 99 -18.07 9.14 -17.48
C ASN A 99 -17.58 9.11 -16.05
N MET A 100 -16.29 8.83 -15.88
CA MET A 100 -15.67 8.65 -14.56
C MET A 100 -15.89 9.83 -13.61
N SER A 101 -15.97 11.06 -14.14
CA SER A 101 -16.20 12.25 -13.32
C SER A 101 -17.60 12.26 -12.70
N GLU A 102 -18.63 11.92 -13.47
CA GLU A 102 -20.01 11.86 -13.02
C GLU A 102 -20.25 10.62 -12.17
N ASP A 103 -19.85 9.45 -12.68
CA ASP A 103 -20.07 8.17 -12.03
C ASP A 103 -19.40 8.12 -10.66
N TYR A 104 -18.17 8.64 -10.53
CA TYR A 104 -17.50 8.70 -9.23
C TYR A 104 -18.19 9.65 -8.26
N ASN A 105 -18.59 10.84 -8.70
CA ASN A 105 -19.34 11.77 -7.84
C ASN A 105 -20.68 11.18 -7.40
N ASN A 106 -21.39 10.51 -8.32
CA ASN A 106 -22.62 9.78 -8.02
C ASN A 106 -22.38 8.70 -6.96
N TYR A 107 -21.30 7.91 -7.08
CA TYR A 107 -20.94 6.92 -6.08
C TYR A 107 -20.60 7.52 -4.72
N LEU A 108 -19.86 8.64 -4.69
CA LEU A 108 -19.53 9.35 -3.46
C LEU A 108 -20.78 9.88 -2.74
N ASN A 109 -21.77 10.35 -3.50
CA ASN A 109 -23.02 10.91 -2.98
C ASN A 109 -24.01 9.83 -2.49
N LYS A 110 -23.85 8.56 -2.88
CA LYS A 110 -24.69 7.47 -2.36
C LYS A 110 -24.52 7.32 -0.85
N GLU A 111 -25.61 7.03 -0.15
CA GLU A 111 -25.57 6.68 1.26
C GLU A 111 -24.96 5.30 1.49
N VAL A 112 -24.39 5.08 2.68
CA VAL A 112 -23.82 3.79 3.06
C VAL A 112 -24.93 2.88 3.57
N ILE A 113 -25.16 1.76 2.90
CA ILE A 113 -26.19 0.79 3.25
C ILE A 113 -25.63 -0.19 4.30
N LEU A 114 -26.25 -0.22 5.48
CA LEU A 114 -25.90 -1.12 6.57
C LEU A 114 -26.79 -2.37 6.54
N GLU A 115 -26.25 -3.48 6.06
CA GLU A 115 -26.94 -4.77 6.03
C GLU A 115 -26.44 -5.66 7.17
N TYR A 116 -27.33 -6.32 7.92
CA TYR A 116 -27.01 -7.31 8.95
C TYR A 116 -26.00 -6.86 10.02
N GLU A 117 -26.08 -5.60 10.48
CA GLU A 117 -25.07 -4.97 11.36
C GLU A 117 -24.70 -5.82 12.59
N ASP A 118 -25.70 -6.30 13.34
CA ASP A 118 -25.47 -7.11 14.55
C ASP A 118 -24.72 -8.41 14.24
N ASN A 119 -25.04 -9.04 13.11
CA ASN A 119 -24.40 -10.30 12.71
C ASN A 119 -22.96 -10.05 12.29
N ILE A 120 -22.72 -8.96 11.55
CA ILE A 120 -21.38 -8.54 11.15
C ILE A 120 -20.54 -8.17 12.37
N PHE A 121 -21.13 -7.50 13.38
CA PHE A 121 -20.44 -7.19 14.63
C PHE A 121 -19.94 -8.45 15.32
N VAL A 122 -20.81 -9.45 15.53
CA VAL A 122 -20.46 -10.70 16.21
C VAL A 122 -19.35 -11.45 15.46
N ILE A 123 -19.47 -11.60 14.14
CA ILE A 123 -18.45 -12.26 13.32
C ILE A 123 -17.11 -11.50 13.40
N THR A 124 -17.15 -10.17 13.30
CA THR A 124 -15.95 -9.33 13.38
C THR A 124 -15.26 -9.50 14.74
N VAL A 125 -16.01 -9.55 15.84
CA VAL A 125 -15.45 -9.77 17.20
C VAL A 125 -14.80 -11.14 17.30
N LEU A 126 -15.46 -12.21 16.83
CA LEU A 126 -14.90 -13.57 16.89
C LEU A 126 -13.58 -13.67 16.12
N ILE A 127 -13.53 -13.15 14.90
CA ILE A 127 -12.30 -13.15 14.10
C ILE A 127 -11.23 -12.25 14.76
N SER A 128 -11.62 -11.11 15.32
CA SER A 128 -10.71 -10.19 16.01
C SER A 128 -10.03 -10.84 17.20
N ILE A 129 -10.74 -11.62 17.99
CA ILE A 129 -10.17 -12.37 19.13
C ILE A 129 -9.07 -13.32 18.65
N VAL A 130 -9.34 -14.08 17.59
CA VAL A 130 -8.35 -14.98 16.98
C VAL A 130 -7.12 -14.20 16.51
N CYS A 131 -7.31 -13.12 15.78
CA CYS A 131 -6.22 -12.24 15.31
C CYS A 131 -5.37 -11.68 16.47
N LEU A 132 -6.00 -11.24 17.56
CA LEU A 132 -5.31 -10.69 18.73
C LEU A 132 -4.52 -11.75 19.47
N ILE A 133 -5.06 -12.96 19.62
CA ILE A 133 -4.33 -14.10 20.22
C ILE A 133 -3.06 -14.40 19.41
N PHE A 134 -3.16 -14.52 18.09
CA PHE A 134 -1.99 -14.77 17.24
C PHE A 134 -1.00 -13.60 17.24
N THR A 135 -1.49 -12.37 17.38
CA THR A 135 -0.63 -11.18 17.56
C THR A 135 0.18 -11.25 18.86
N LEU A 136 -0.46 -11.66 19.96
CA LEU A 136 0.24 -11.86 21.25
C LEU A 136 1.27 -12.99 21.16
N ILE A 137 0.92 -14.13 20.55
CA ILE A 137 1.85 -15.25 20.33
C ILE A 137 3.07 -14.79 19.53
N LEU A 138 2.88 -13.96 18.50
CA LEU A 138 3.97 -13.42 17.70
C LEU A 138 4.93 -12.59 18.58
N PHE A 139 4.42 -11.64 19.36
CA PHE A 139 5.27 -10.80 20.21
C PHE A 139 5.97 -11.56 21.34
N ILE A 140 5.29 -12.56 21.93
CA ILE A 140 5.91 -13.45 22.93
C ILE A 140 7.11 -14.19 22.32
N LYS A 141 6.95 -14.74 21.11
CA LYS A 141 8.04 -15.45 20.42
C LYS A 141 9.16 -14.53 19.95
N MET A 142 8.84 -13.30 19.57
CA MET A 142 9.84 -12.28 19.21
C MET A 142 10.64 -11.79 20.43
N ARG A 143 10.18 -12.06 21.67
CA ARG A 143 10.76 -11.60 22.95
C ARG A 143 10.98 -10.09 23.04
N SER A 144 10.40 -9.33 22.12
CA SER A 144 10.58 -7.89 21.97
C SER A 144 9.38 -7.30 21.27
N ILE A 145 9.01 -6.09 21.69
CA ILE A 145 8.02 -5.26 20.97
C ILE A 145 8.82 -4.09 20.39
N PRO A 146 9.10 -4.10 19.08
CA PRO A 146 9.97 -3.13 18.42
C PRO A 146 9.66 -1.66 18.68
N LEU A 147 8.38 -1.30 18.76
CA LEU A 147 7.94 0.06 19.07
C LEU A 147 8.34 0.47 20.49
N ILE A 148 8.23 -0.45 21.45
CA ILE A 148 8.63 -0.23 22.83
C ILE A 148 10.15 -0.15 22.94
N ASP A 149 10.87 -1.02 22.24
CA ASP A 149 12.33 -1.01 22.21
C ASP A 149 12.91 0.29 21.61
N LEU A 150 12.25 0.85 20.58
CA LEU A 150 12.57 2.17 20.01
C LEU A 150 12.33 3.32 21.00
N ILE A 151 11.35 3.18 21.91
CA ILE A 151 11.02 4.24 22.86
C ILE A 151 11.97 4.20 24.07
N ILE A 152 12.25 3.01 24.60
CA ILE A 152 13.00 2.80 25.85
C ILE A 152 14.53 2.79 25.61
N HIS A 153 15.00 2.97 24.37
CA HIS A 153 16.44 2.93 24.01
C HIS A 153 17.16 1.64 24.45
N ARG A 154 16.46 0.51 24.54
CA ARG A 154 17.06 -0.79 24.89
C ARG A 154 17.88 -1.41 23.74
N SER A 155 17.95 -0.78 22.58
CA SER A 155 18.68 -1.30 21.42
C SER A 155 20.08 -0.68 21.29
N SER A 156 21.04 -1.19 22.06
CA SER A 156 22.48 -0.93 21.89
C SER A 156 23.12 -1.62 20.66
N GLY A 157 22.33 -2.00 19.66
CA GLY A 157 22.79 -2.70 18.46
C GLY A 157 22.21 -2.12 17.18
N ASN A 158 22.88 -2.39 16.05
CA ASN A 158 22.54 -1.85 14.73
C ASN A 158 21.09 -2.21 14.35
N ILE A 159 20.17 -1.24 14.42
CA ILE A 159 18.71 -1.41 14.22
C ILE A 159 18.41 -2.05 12.84
N GLY A 160 19.28 -1.81 11.85
CA GLY A 160 19.20 -2.43 10.52
C GLY A 160 19.31 -3.96 10.57
N ASN A 161 20.23 -4.50 11.37
CA ASN A 161 20.43 -5.94 11.50
C ASN A 161 19.28 -6.60 12.27
N LYS A 162 18.80 -5.95 13.34
CA LYS A 162 17.63 -6.43 14.09
C LYS A 162 16.37 -6.48 13.22
N ARG A 163 16.14 -5.46 12.39
CA ARG A 163 15.04 -5.45 11.42
C ARG A 163 15.09 -6.66 10.49
N ILE A 164 16.27 -6.99 9.97
CA ILE A 164 16.41 -8.05 8.99
C ILE A 164 16.27 -9.43 9.63
N ASN A 165 16.88 -9.62 10.81
CA ASN A 165 16.74 -10.82 11.61
C ASN A 165 15.27 -11.08 11.99
N ILE A 166 14.51 -10.04 12.31
CA ILE A 166 13.07 -10.17 12.58
C ILE A 166 12.28 -10.47 11.30
N SER A 167 12.64 -9.86 10.17
CA SER A 167 11.93 -10.16 8.91
C SER A 167 12.21 -11.58 8.37
N HIS A 168 13.36 -12.17 8.69
CA HIS A 168 13.72 -13.54 8.30
C HIS A 168 13.52 -14.57 9.42
N GLY A 169 13.14 -14.13 10.62
CA GLY A 169 12.89 -15.00 11.75
C GLY A 169 11.61 -15.81 11.57
N ASN A 170 11.72 -17.13 11.65
CA ASN A 170 10.56 -18.04 11.63
C ASN A 170 9.91 -18.09 13.02
N TYR A 171 9.18 -17.03 13.38
CA TYR A 171 8.43 -17.00 14.65
C TYR A 171 7.14 -17.82 14.57
N MET A 172 6.53 -17.93 13.39
CA MET A 172 5.29 -18.65 13.16
C MET A 172 5.22 -19.12 11.70
N ASN A 173 4.26 -20.01 11.39
CA ASN A 173 3.93 -20.31 10.00
C ASN A 173 3.69 -19.00 9.23
N GLN A 174 4.44 -18.83 8.14
CA GLN A 174 4.48 -17.61 7.33
C GLN A 174 3.10 -17.21 6.80
N TYR A 175 2.22 -18.17 6.51
CA TYR A 175 0.85 -17.89 6.07
C TYR A 175 0.00 -17.28 7.19
N ILE A 176 0.07 -17.84 8.40
CA ILE A 176 -0.66 -17.32 9.57
C ILE A 176 -0.16 -15.91 9.89
N GLN A 177 1.16 -15.70 9.87
CA GLN A 177 1.76 -14.41 10.17
C GLN A 177 1.36 -13.35 9.14
N ASN A 178 1.48 -13.65 7.84
CA ASN A 178 1.24 -12.66 6.79
C ASN A 178 -0.25 -12.37 6.57
N LEU A 179 -1.09 -13.41 6.57
CA LEU A 179 -2.51 -13.28 6.21
C LEU A 179 -3.36 -12.87 7.42
N LEU A 180 -3.28 -13.62 8.52
CA LEU A 180 -4.14 -13.40 9.68
C LEU A 180 -3.64 -12.25 10.55
N VAL A 181 -2.36 -12.27 10.91
CA VAL A 181 -1.81 -11.26 11.83
C VAL A 181 -1.57 -9.94 11.11
N LEU A 182 -0.66 -9.92 10.13
CA LEU A 182 -0.21 -8.69 9.46
C LEU A 182 -1.21 -8.11 8.46
N GLY A 183 -2.10 -8.97 7.91
CA GLY A 183 -3.12 -8.62 6.93
C GLY A 183 -4.48 -8.31 7.56
N LEU A 184 -5.11 -9.31 8.18
CA LEU A 184 -6.51 -9.25 8.59
C LEU A 184 -6.76 -8.27 9.76
N THR A 185 -5.85 -8.17 10.73
CA THR A 185 -6.01 -7.26 11.89
C THR A 185 -6.21 -5.79 11.48
N PRO A 186 -5.36 -5.20 10.61
CA PRO A 186 -5.60 -3.88 10.03
C PRO A 186 -6.95 -3.73 9.30
N ILE A 187 -7.37 -4.78 8.60
CA ILE A 187 -8.59 -4.74 7.79
C ILE A 187 -9.84 -4.73 8.66
N LEU A 188 -9.86 -5.53 9.72
CA LEU A 188 -10.93 -5.51 10.72
C LEU A 188 -10.97 -4.17 11.45
N SER A 189 -9.83 -3.51 11.64
CA SER A 189 -9.79 -2.14 12.16
C SER A 189 -10.48 -1.15 11.20
N TYR A 190 -10.22 -1.23 9.89
CA TYR A 190 -10.92 -0.42 8.89
C TYR A 190 -12.43 -0.68 8.87
N LEU A 191 -12.85 -1.96 8.92
CA LEU A 191 -14.26 -2.35 8.95
C LEU A 191 -14.95 -1.77 10.19
N SER A 192 -14.34 -1.96 11.36
CA SER A 192 -14.86 -1.47 12.64
C SER A 192 -14.96 0.05 12.67
N TYR A 193 -14.00 0.75 12.05
CA TYR A 193 -14.03 2.20 11.91
C TYR A 193 -15.19 2.69 11.05
N ILE A 194 -15.46 2.04 9.91
CA ILE A 194 -16.59 2.41 9.04
C ILE A 194 -17.90 2.24 9.80
N TYR A 195 -18.12 1.09 10.46
CA TYR A 195 -19.31 0.87 11.27
C TYR A 195 -19.43 1.86 12.42
N TYR A 196 -18.33 2.15 13.13
CA TYR A 196 -18.33 3.19 14.15
C TYR A 196 -18.74 4.54 13.58
N LYS A 197 -18.24 4.90 12.39
CA LYS A 197 -18.52 6.19 11.76
C LYS A 197 -19.97 6.32 11.32
N CYS A 198 -20.57 5.26 10.78
CA CYS A 198 -21.96 5.23 10.34
C CYS A 198 -22.96 5.08 11.50
N THR A 199 -22.69 4.22 12.48
CA THR A 199 -23.65 3.86 13.54
C THR A 199 -23.49 4.70 14.81
N LYS A 200 -22.30 5.28 15.04
CA LYS A 200 -21.90 5.99 16.27
C LYS A 200 -22.03 5.19 17.58
N THR A 201 -22.14 3.87 17.49
CA THR A 201 -22.29 3.02 18.69
C THR A 201 -20.95 2.78 19.40
N ASN A 202 -21.02 2.67 20.74
CA ASN A 202 -19.83 2.43 21.56
C ASN A 202 -19.18 1.06 21.33
N ARG A 203 -19.97 0.04 20.95
CA ARG A 203 -19.46 -1.31 20.68
C ARG A 203 -18.44 -1.32 19.54
N TRP A 204 -18.76 -0.63 18.44
CA TRP A 204 -17.87 -0.49 17.29
C TRP A 204 -16.68 0.42 17.61
N LYS A 205 -16.90 1.46 18.42
CA LYS A 205 -15.83 2.35 18.91
C LYS A 205 -14.76 1.56 19.66
N ILE A 206 -15.15 0.75 20.65
CA ILE A 206 -14.22 -0.04 21.48
C ILE A 206 -13.45 -1.04 20.60
N LEU A 207 -14.16 -1.80 19.76
CA LEU A 207 -13.53 -2.77 18.86
C LEU A 207 -12.53 -2.10 17.93
N PHE A 208 -12.89 -0.95 17.35
CA PHE A 208 -11.99 -0.16 16.52
C PHE A 208 -10.71 0.23 17.26
N PHE A 209 -10.81 0.81 18.47
CA PHE A 209 -9.63 1.25 19.22
C PHE A 209 -8.68 0.10 19.57
N VAL A 210 -9.22 -1.04 20.00
CA VAL A 210 -8.40 -2.24 20.30
C VAL A 210 -7.65 -2.70 19.04
N LEU A 211 -8.36 -2.84 17.92
CA LEU A 211 -7.76 -3.27 16.65
C LEU A 211 -6.80 -2.24 16.07
N PHE A 212 -7.07 -0.95 16.25
CA PHE A 212 -6.23 0.14 15.78
C PHE A 212 -4.88 0.15 16.49
N ILE A 213 -4.91 0.05 17.83
CA ILE A 213 -3.69 -0.04 18.65
C ILE A 213 -2.88 -1.28 18.26
N ALA A 214 -3.54 -2.45 18.19
CA ALA A 214 -2.89 -3.69 17.75
C ALA A 214 -2.26 -3.54 16.36
N SER A 215 -2.97 -2.91 15.42
CA SER A 215 -2.48 -2.67 14.05
C SER A 215 -1.26 -1.74 14.01
N ILE A 216 -1.18 -0.71 14.87
CA ILE A 216 0.00 0.14 14.98
C ILE A 216 1.21 -0.69 15.40
N PHE A 217 1.09 -1.46 16.48
CA PHE A 217 2.18 -2.34 16.94
C PHE A 217 2.62 -3.30 15.84
N LEU A 218 1.66 -3.95 15.17
CA LEU A 218 1.93 -4.85 14.05
C LEU A 218 2.59 -4.16 12.87
N LYS A 219 2.20 -2.93 12.48
CA LYS A 219 2.84 -2.22 11.36
C LYS A 219 4.24 -1.72 11.70
N THR A 220 4.60 -1.66 12.98
CA THR A 220 5.97 -1.37 13.45
C THR A 220 6.80 -2.59 13.81
N TYR A 221 6.29 -3.81 13.62
CA TYR A 221 6.95 -5.05 14.08
C TYR A 221 8.34 -5.30 13.46
N ASN A 222 8.66 -4.67 12.34
CA ASN A 222 9.97 -4.81 11.68
C ASN A 222 10.75 -3.49 11.69
N TYR A 223 10.46 -2.59 12.63
CA TYR A 223 11.08 -1.27 12.74
C TYR A 223 10.91 -0.38 11.49
N ALA A 224 10.08 -0.78 10.50
CA ALA A 224 9.84 0.01 9.31
C ALA A 224 8.85 1.14 9.60
N LYS A 225 9.18 2.36 9.14
CA LYS A 225 8.40 3.59 9.40
C LYS A 225 7.19 3.72 8.47
N THR A 226 7.38 3.37 7.21
CA THR A 226 6.44 3.59 6.11
C THR A 226 5.10 2.82 6.24
N PRO A 227 5.04 1.57 6.74
CA PRO A 227 3.79 0.83 6.82
C PRO A 227 2.73 1.47 7.73
N VAL A 228 3.13 2.17 8.80
CA VAL A 228 2.19 2.89 9.68
C VAL A 228 1.57 4.08 8.97
N VAL A 229 2.37 4.83 8.20
CA VAL A 229 1.90 5.98 7.44
C VAL A 229 0.87 5.54 6.40
N PHE A 230 1.14 4.47 5.65
CA PHE A 230 0.16 3.92 4.71
C PHE A 230 -1.10 3.40 5.40
N TYR A 231 -0.96 2.77 6.58
CA TYR A 231 -2.11 2.34 7.37
C TYR A 231 -3.00 3.52 7.80
N ILE A 232 -2.41 4.60 8.29
CA ILE A 232 -3.14 5.83 8.66
C ILE A 232 -3.79 6.47 7.43
N PHE A 233 -3.08 6.48 6.29
CA PHE A 233 -3.57 7.06 5.04
C PHE A 233 -4.85 6.37 4.52
N VAL A 234 -5.02 5.07 4.75
CA VAL A 234 -6.27 4.38 4.35
C VAL A 234 -7.50 4.93 5.08
N PHE A 235 -7.37 5.42 6.32
CA PHE A 235 -8.49 6.09 7.00
C PHE A 235 -8.90 7.39 6.32
N ILE A 236 -7.96 8.11 5.68
CA ILE A 236 -8.29 9.26 4.83
C ILE A 236 -9.13 8.79 3.64
N LEU A 237 -8.71 7.73 2.94
CA LEU A 237 -9.48 7.18 1.81
C LEU A 237 -10.89 6.75 2.22
N ILE A 238 -11.03 6.07 3.38
CA ILE A 238 -12.33 5.70 3.93
C ILE A 238 -13.21 6.95 4.14
N ASN A 239 -12.65 8.00 4.75
CA ASN A 239 -13.38 9.23 5.01
C ASN A 239 -13.81 9.94 3.72
N ILE A 240 -12.97 9.96 2.69
CA ILE A 240 -13.33 10.48 1.36
C ILE A 240 -14.52 9.69 0.78
N VAL A 241 -14.47 8.36 0.87
CA VAL A 241 -15.54 7.51 0.30
C VAL A 241 -16.85 7.67 1.06
N ILE A 242 -16.82 7.80 2.39
CA ILE A 242 -18.04 7.96 3.20
C ILE A 242 -18.62 9.37 3.06
N GLU A 243 -17.80 10.41 3.24
CA GLU A 243 -18.25 11.81 3.33
C GLU A 243 -18.24 12.54 1.98
N GLY A 244 -17.77 11.89 0.91
CA GLY A 244 -17.64 12.45 -0.43
C GLY A 244 -16.47 13.43 -0.61
N SER A 245 -16.04 14.11 0.45
CA SER A 245 -14.79 14.88 0.48
C SER A 245 -14.33 15.16 1.90
N ILE A 246 -13.05 15.49 2.05
CA ILE A 246 -12.48 15.90 3.35
C ILE A 246 -12.07 17.38 3.27
N PRO A 247 -12.31 18.20 4.30
CA PRO A 247 -11.77 19.55 4.32
C PRO A 247 -10.23 19.51 4.28
N ILE A 248 -9.64 20.34 3.42
CA ILE A 248 -8.18 20.33 3.18
C ILE A 248 -7.37 20.52 4.46
N ARG A 249 -7.91 21.26 5.43
CA ARG A 249 -7.32 21.44 6.77
C ARG A 249 -7.07 20.11 7.47
N LYS A 250 -8.06 19.20 7.49
CA LYS A 250 -7.91 17.87 8.09
C LYS A 250 -6.87 17.02 7.36
N LEU A 251 -6.83 17.09 6.02
CA LEU A 251 -5.81 16.41 5.22
C LEU A 251 -4.40 16.90 5.59
N LEU A 252 -4.22 18.22 5.68
CA LEU A 252 -2.95 18.84 6.07
C LEU A 252 -2.55 18.45 7.49
N THR A 253 -3.48 18.43 8.45
CA THR A 253 -3.19 17.99 9.83
C THR A 253 -2.67 16.54 9.86
N VAL A 254 -3.29 15.62 9.12
CA VAL A 254 -2.82 14.22 9.07
C VAL A 254 -1.46 14.14 8.37
N LEU A 255 -1.26 14.88 7.28
CA LEU A 255 0.02 14.91 6.56
C LEU A 255 1.15 15.43 7.45
N VAL A 256 0.94 16.52 8.18
CA VAL A 256 1.89 17.06 9.17
C VAL A 256 2.18 16.02 10.25
N LEU A 257 1.15 15.37 10.79
CA LEU A 257 1.32 14.32 11.79
C LEU A 257 2.15 13.14 11.28
N CYS A 258 1.93 12.68 10.04
CA CYS A 258 2.73 11.63 9.41
C CYS A 258 4.19 12.06 9.22
N ILE A 259 4.44 13.28 8.75
CA ILE A 259 5.79 13.84 8.59
C ILE A 259 6.49 13.94 9.95
N SER A 260 5.81 14.45 10.97
CA SER A 260 6.35 14.55 12.33
C SER A 260 6.73 13.18 12.89
N ILE A 261 5.90 12.15 12.71
CA ILE A 261 6.24 10.77 13.10
C ILE A 261 7.50 10.29 12.38
N ILE A 262 7.60 10.51 11.06
CA ILE A 262 8.78 10.11 10.28
C ILE A 262 10.03 10.82 10.81
N LEU A 263 9.98 12.14 10.99
CA LEU A 263 11.10 12.95 11.48
C LEU A 263 11.55 12.52 12.88
N LEU A 264 10.62 12.32 13.81
CA LEU A 264 10.92 11.80 15.16
C LEU A 264 11.65 10.46 15.10
N MET A 265 11.22 9.56 14.21
CA MET A 265 11.90 8.29 14.01
C MET A 265 13.28 8.45 13.34
N TYR A 266 13.54 9.52 12.57
CA TYR A 266 14.88 9.80 12.00
C TYR A 266 15.83 10.34 13.07
N ILE A 267 15.35 11.26 13.91
CA ILE A 267 16.09 11.78 15.07
C ILE A 267 16.49 10.63 15.99
N LYS A 268 15.55 9.75 16.36
CA LYS A 268 15.82 8.60 17.24
C LYS A 268 16.79 7.56 16.66
N ILE A 269 16.98 7.53 15.35
CA ILE A 269 17.94 6.61 14.70
C ILE A 269 19.34 7.24 14.60
N GLY A 270 19.51 8.49 15.06
CA GLY A 270 20.81 9.18 15.06
C GLY A 270 21.14 9.85 13.72
N TYR A 271 20.13 10.24 12.93
CA TYR A 271 20.37 11.05 11.74
C TYR A 271 20.82 12.46 12.15
N ASP A 272 22.01 12.85 11.72
CA ASP A 272 22.58 14.16 12.01
C ASP A 272 21.98 15.22 11.08
N PHE A 273 21.06 16.03 11.60
CA PHE A 273 20.45 17.14 10.89
C PHE A 273 21.37 18.37 10.78
N ASN A 274 22.53 18.39 11.46
CA ASN A 274 23.45 19.52 11.41
C ASN A 274 24.13 19.68 10.04
N LYS A 275 24.15 18.64 9.21
CA LYS A 275 24.61 18.69 7.80
C LYS A 275 23.56 19.27 6.82
N GLY A 276 22.41 19.73 7.32
CA GLY A 276 21.32 20.29 6.52
C GLY A 276 20.39 19.25 5.90
N LEU A 277 19.33 19.74 5.24
CA LEU A 277 18.41 18.93 4.42
C LEU A 277 19.02 18.71 3.03
N ASP A 278 20.00 17.81 2.94
CA ASP A 278 20.56 17.39 1.67
C ASP A 278 19.45 16.79 0.77
N ILE A 279 19.34 17.28 -0.47
CA ILE A 279 18.36 16.81 -1.46
C ILE A 279 18.65 15.37 -1.88
N TYR A 280 19.92 14.95 -1.86
CA TYR A 280 20.36 13.62 -2.28
C TYR A 280 20.42 12.63 -1.11
N ASN A 281 20.53 13.10 0.12
CA ASN A 281 20.59 12.25 1.31
C ASN A 281 19.32 12.40 2.19
N GLY A 282 19.18 11.52 3.18
CA GLY A 282 18.08 11.60 4.14
C GLY A 282 16.67 11.31 3.57
N PRO A 283 15.60 11.86 4.19
CA PRO A 283 14.21 11.54 3.83
C PRO A 283 13.77 12.02 2.44
N ILE A 284 14.30 13.16 1.99
CA ILE A 284 13.96 13.79 0.70
C ILE A 284 14.60 12.99 -0.43
N GLY A 285 15.90 12.73 -0.37
CA GLY A 285 16.61 11.87 -1.32
C GLY A 285 15.99 10.48 -1.42
N ARG A 286 15.54 9.93 -0.29
CA ARG A 286 14.84 8.64 -0.27
C ARG A 286 13.49 8.66 -0.99
N THR A 287 12.72 9.73 -0.86
CA THR A 287 11.39 9.84 -1.47
C THR A 287 11.48 10.11 -2.97
N ILE A 288 12.39 11.02 -3.37
CA ILE A 288 12.48 11.52 -4.75
C ILE A 288 13.43 10.67 -5.61
N PHE A 289 14.63 10.36 -5.11
CA PHE A 289 15.70 9.74 -5.92
C PHE A 289 15.85 8.24 -5.71
N THR A 290 15.59 7.70 -4.51
CA THR A 290 15.84 6.28 -4.27
C THR A 290 14.92 5.37 -5.08
N GLN A 291 13.62 5.66 -5.14
CA GLN A 291 12.64 4.81 -5.86
C GLN A 291 12.85 4.81 -7.38
N VAL A 292 13.19 5.97 -7.93
CA VAL A 292 13.49 6.07 -9.36
C VAL A 292 14.92 5.62 -9.67
N GLY A 293 15.87 5.80 -8.75
CA GLY A 293 17.25 5.38 -8.93
C GLY A 293 17.39 3.87 -9.09
N THR A 294 16.57 3.08 -8.37
CA THR A 294 16.50 1.64 -8.60
C THR A 294 16.00 1.32 -10.01
N LEU A 295 15.08 2.08 -10.59
CA LEU A 295 14.64 1.89 -11.98
C LEU A 295 15.80 2.06 -12.97
N PHE A 296 16.62 3.12 -12.82
CA PHE A 296 17.81 3.32 -13.66
C PHE A 296 18.76 2.12 -13.58
N LEU A 297 18.96 1.56 -12.37
CA LEU A 297 19.79 0.35 -12.19
C LEU A 297 19.18 -0.91 -12.85
N HIS A 298 17.86 -1.02 -12.98
CA HIS A 298 17.26 -2.12 -13.75
C HIS A 298 17.55 -1.97 -15.24
N VAL A 299 17.45 -0.76 -15.77
CA VAL A 299 17.66 -0.50 -17.21
C VAL A 299 19.14 -0.63 -17.56
N ASP A 300 20.05 -0.27 -16.64
CA ASP A 300 21.50 -0.41 -16.79
C ASP A 300 21.93 -1.89 -16.78
N LEU A 301 21.37 -2.68 -15.87
CA LEU A 301 21.74 -4.08 -15.68
C LEU A 301 21.27 -4.99 -16.83
N PHE A 302 20.02 -4.83 -17.26
CA PHE A 302 19.38 -5.72 -18.25
C PHE A 302 19.37 -5.09 -19.65
N PRO A 303 19.74 -5.80 -20.73
CA PRO A 303 20.31 -7.14 -20.76
C PRO A 303 21.85 -7.15 -20.71
N TYR A 304 22.50 -5.99 -20.58
CA TYR A 304 23.93 -5.82 -20.84
C TYR A 304 24.83 -6.69 -19.95
N TYR A 305 24.52 -6.76 -18.66
CA TYR A 305 25.29 -7.56 -17.70
C TYR A 305 24.60 -8.88 -17.36
N ILE A 306 23.27 -8.89 -17.34
CA ILE A 306 22.47 -10.08 -17.06
C ILE A 306 21.39 -10.18 -18.13
N PRO A 307 21.22 -11.34 -18.79
CA PRO A 307 20.13 -11.55 -19.73
C PRO A 307 18.76 -11.30 -19.09
N TYR A 308 17.77 -10.99 -19.92
CA TYR A 308 16.40 -10.84 -19.44
C TYR A 308 15.92 -12.09 -18.70
N LEU A 309 15.14 -11.88 -17.64
CA LEU A 309 14.70 -12.96 -16.75
C LEU A 309 13.64 -13.87 -17.39
N GLY A 310 13.02 -13.46 -18.51
CA GLY A 310 12.10 -14.31 -19.28
C GLY A 310 10.90 -14.81 -18.49
N GLY A 311 10.41 -14.04 -17.52
CA GLY A 311 9.28 -14.42 -16.66
C GLY A 311 9.67 -15.12 -15.35
N ARG A 312 10.97 -15.35 -15.07
CA ARG A 312 11.41 -15.97 -13.80
C ARG A 312 11.07 -15.17 -12.54
N SER A 313 10.63 -13.92 -12.69
CA SER A 313 10.14 -13.14 -11.55
C SER A 313 8.72 -13.51 -11.09
N PHE A 314 7.97 -14.31 -11.86
CA PHE A 314 6.59 -14.71 -11.52
C PHE A 314 6.51 -15.48 -10.20
N SER A 315 5.31 -15.53 -9.60
CA SER A 315 5.13 -16.26 -8.35
C SER A 315 5.47 -17.75 -8.55
N PRO A 316 5.96 -18.46 -7.51
CA PRO A 316 6.29 -19.89 -7.62
C PRO A 316 5.10 -20.72 -8.12
N THR A 317 3.88 -20.32 -7.76
CA THR A 317 2.64 -20.94 -8.24
C THR A 317 2.49 -20.82 -9.76
N ILE A 318 2.72 -19.63 -10.31
CA ILE A 318 2.66 -19.38 -11.77
C ILE A 318 3.81 -20.10 -12.47
N LEU A 319 5.03 -20.04 -11.91
CA LEU A 319 6.21 -20.71 -12.48
C LEU A 319 6.04 -22.23 -12.54
N LYS A 320 5.45 -22.84 -11.50
CA LYS A 320 5.15 -24.27 -11.49
C LYS A 320 4.12 -24.64 -12.55
N LEU A 321 3.13 -23.79 -12.79
CA LEU A 321 2.03 -24.07 -13.71
C LEU A 321 2.40 -23.85 -15.18
N PHE A 322 3.17 -22.79 -15.48
CA PHE A 322 3.46 -22.38 -16.85
C PHE A 322 4.90 -22.61 -17.31
N LEU A 323 5.86 -22.72 -16.39
CA LEU A 323 7.30 -22.78 -16.70
C LEU A 323 7.98 -23.99 -16.05
N GLY A 324 7.22 -25.05 -15.74
CA GLY A 324 7.78 -26.32 -15.26
C GLY A 324 8.52 -26.25 -13.93
N GLY A 325 8.30 -25.21 -13.11
CA GLY A 325 8.89 -25.10 -11.77
C GLY A 325 10.32 -24.54 -11.74
N VAL A 326 10.72 -23.76 -12.74
CA VAL A 326 11.99 -23.02 -12.73
C VAL A 326 12.12 -22.15 -11.46
N SER A 327 13.35 -21.99 -10.97
CA SER A 327 13.64 -21.18 -9.79
C SER A 327 13.20 -19.71 -9.96
N GLN A 328 12.51 -19.21 -8.94
CA GLN A 328 12.02 -17.83 -8.91
C GLN A 328 13.17 -16.86 -8.63
N PHE A 329 13.29 -15.83 -9.46
CA PHE A 329 14.19 -14.69 -9.23
C PHE A 329 13.43 -13.36 -9.31
N ARG A 330 13.26 -12.69 -8.18
CA ARG A 330 12.75 -11.30 -8.16
C ARG A 330 13.83 -10.35 -8.69
N SER A 331 13.48 -9.58 -9.70
CA SER A 331 14.37 -8.59 -10.35
C SER A 331 15.09 -7.68 -9.35
N GLY A 332 14.36 -7.11 -8.39
CA GLY A 332 14.95 -6.24 -7.35
C GLY A 332 15.97 -6.91 -6.43
N ARG A 333 15.95 -8.25 -6.30
CA ARG A 333 16.99 -9.00 -5.56
C ARG A 333 18.23 -9.22 -6.41
N VAL A 334 18.05 -9.47 -7.71
CA VAL A 334 19.15 -9.60 -8.69
C VAL A 334 19.92 -8.28 -8.80
N VAL A 335 19.21 -7.16 -8.95
CA VAL A 335 19.82 -5.81 -8.99
C VAL A 335 20.58 -5.49 -7.70
N MET A 336 20.00 -5.82 -6.54
CA MET A 336 20.67 -5.66 -5.25
C MET A 336 21.97 -6.48 -5.15
N ASN A 337 21.94 -7.72 -5.66
CA ASN A 337 23.11 -8.60 -5.62
C ASN A 337 24.25 -8.07 -6.50
N PHE A 338 23.93 -7.48 -7.65
CA PHE A 338 24.94 -6.92 -8.54
C PHE A 338 25.56 -5.61 -8.02
N TYR A 339 24.72 -4.63 -7.66
CA TYR A 339 25.21 -3.29 -7.28
C TYR A 339 25.56 -3.14 -5.80
N SER A 340 25.24 -4.11 -4.95
CA SER A 340 25.55 -4.08 -3.50
C SER A 340 25.80 -5.50 -2.94
N PRO A 341 26.75 -6.26 -3.49
CA PRO A 341 27.02 -7.65 -3.11
C PRO A 341 27.42 -7.77 -1.63
N GLU A 342 28.23 -6.85 -1.13
CA GLU A 342 28.68 -6.82 0.28
C GLU A 342 27.51 -6.79 1.27
N LYS A 343 26.43 -6.07 0.94
CA LYS A 343 25.23 -6.02 1.78
C LYS A 343 24.44 -7.32 1.74
N VAL A 344 24.47 -8.03 0.60
CA VAL A 344 23.81 -9.33 0.46
C VAL A 344 24.56 -10.39 1.26
N VAL A 345 25.88 -10.45 1.12
CA VAL A 345 26.75 -11.36 1.87
C VAL A 345 26.68 -11.06 3.37
N GLY A 346 26.73 -9.79 3.75
CA GLY A 346 26.58 -9.36 5.15
C GLY A 346 25.17 -9.55 5.74
N GLY A 347 24.22 -10.11 4.99
CA GLY A 347 22.85 -10.35 5.46
C GLY A 347 22.07 -9.07 5.76
N THR A 348 22.52 -7.91 5.29
CA THR A 348 21.88 -6.60 5.54
C THR A 348 21.12 -6.04 4.34
N ALA A 349 21.13 -6.74 3.21
CA ALA A 349 20.48 -6.31 1.99
C ALA A 349 18.96 -6.55 2.00
N GLY A 350 18.20 -5.49 1.76
CA GLY A 350 16.81 -5.56 1.33
C GLY A 350 16.67 -5.94 -0.16
N VAL A 351 15.56 -5.50 -0.77
CA VAL A 351 15.30 -5.60 -2.21
C VAL A 351 15.29 -4.20 -2.81
N MET A 352 15.83 -4.05 -4.03
CA MET A 352 15.79 -2.80 -4.79
C MET A 352 14.55 -2.78 -5.69
N ASN A 353 13.36 -2.60 -5.12
CA ASN A 353 12.15 -2.45 -5.92
C ASN A 353 12.12 -1.05 -6.58
N SER A 354 11.37 -0.94 -7.67
CA SER A 354 11.21 0.30 -8.44
C SER A 354 9.78 0.42 -8.96
N LEU A 355 9.50 1.47 -9.74
CA LEU A 355 8.28 1.57 -10.54
C LEU A 355 8.05 0.26 -11.31
N PHE A 356 6.81 -0.21 -11.40
CA PHE A 356 6.46 -1.52 -11.97
C PHE A 356 7.12 -1.82 -13.33
N ILE A 357 7.35 -0.80 -14.17
CA ILE A 357 8.02 -0.94 -15.46
C ILE A 357 9.45 -1.48 -15.36
N GLY A 358 10.14 -1.31 -14.23
CA GLY A 358 11.50 -1.81 -14.03
C GLY A 358 11.55 -3.33 -13.96
N GLU A 359 10.59 -3.96 -13.26
CA GLU A 359 10.48 -5.43 -13.26
C GLU A 359 9.99 -5.96 -14.62
N ALA A 360 9.09 -5.23 -15.29
CA ALA A 360 8.66 -5.60 -16.64
C ALA A 360 9.81 -5.54 -17.65
N TYR A 361 10.65 -4.50 -17.57
CA TYR A 361 11.85 -4.36 -18.38
C TYR A 361 12.88 -5.45 -18.09
N ALA A 362 13.11 -5.79 -16.82
CA ALA A 362 14.02 -6.89 -16.45
C ALA A 362 13.59 -8.25 -17.00
N ASN A 363 12.29 -8.46 -17.21
CA ASN A 363 11.76 -9.72 -17.75
C ASN A 363 11.70 -9.76 -19.28
N PHE A 364 11.28 -8.67 -19.93
CA PHE A 364 10.96 -8.67 -21.37
C PHE A 364 11.43 -7.42 -22.13
N GLY A 365 12.34 -6.63 -21.56
CA GLY A 365 12.87 -5.42 -22.18
C GLY A 365 11.81 -4.34 -22.45
N THR A 366 11.99 -3.60 -23.54
CA THR A 366 11.08 -2.49 -23.93
C THR A 366 9.66 -2.98 -24.23
N ILE A 367 9.50 -4.20 -24.77
CA ILE A 367 8.20 -4.83 -25.01
C ILE A 367 7.50 -5.11 -23.68
N GLY A 368 8.26 -5.51 -22.66
CA GLY A 368 7.75 -5.62 -21.28
C GLY A 368 7.19 -4.32 -20.73
N VAL A 369 7.90 -3.21 -20.95
CA VAL A 369 7.42 -1.88 -20.54
C VAL A 369 6.12 -1.53 -21.25
N LEU A 370 6.05 -1.68 -22.57
CA LEU A 370 4.85 -1.37 -23.34
C LEU A 370 3.65 -2.21 -22.89
N SER A 371 3.81 -3.54 -22.84
CA SER A 371 2.73 -4.45 -22.43
C SER A 371 2.29 -4.24 -20.98
N SER A 372 3.22 -4.00 -20.05
CA SER A 372 2.88 -3.77 -18.64
C SER A 372 2.08 -2.50 -18.39
N VAL A 373 2.42 -1.40 -19.07
CA VAL A 373 1.69 -0.13 -18.95
C VAL A 373 0.26 -0.28 -19.46
N LEU A 374 0.07 -0.93 -20.61
CA LEU A 374 -1.26 -1.21 -21.16
C LEU A 374 -2.05 -2.12 -20.21
N TYR A 375 -1.47 -3.24 -19.78
CA TYR A 375 -2.11 -4.19 -18.86
C TYR A 375 -2.57 -3.50 -17.56
N ILE A 376 -1.71 -2.70 -16.94
CA ILE A 376 -2.04 -1.99 -15.70
C ILE A 376 -3.12 -0.93 -15.94
N GLY A 377 -3.09 -0.21 -17.07
CA GLY A 377 -4.16 0.72 -17.44
C GLY A 377 -5.52 0.04 -17.55
N VAL A 378 -5.57 -1.15 -18.17
CA VAL A 378 -6.79 -1.97 -18.24
C VAL A 378 -7.23 -2.46 -16.86
N LEU A 379 -6.30 -2.99 -16.05
CA LEU A 379 -6.61 -3.49 -14.71
C LEU A 379 -7.16 -2.38 -13.80
N LEU A 380 -6.51 -1.21 -13.75
CA LEU A 380 -6.93 -0.09 -12.91
C LEU A 380 -8.30 0.47 -13.33
N SER A 381 -8.54 0.57 -14.64
CA SER A 381 -9.82 1.04 -15.16
C SER A 381 -10.96 0.07 -14.81
N ILE A 382 -10.80 -1.23 -15.08
CA ILE A 382 -11.81 -2.25 -14.73
C ILE A 382 -12.13 -2.23 -13.24
N ILE A 383 -11.11 -2.20 -12.38
CA ILE A 383 -11.31 -2.18 -10.93
C ILE A 383 -12.12 -0.94 -10.52
N LEU A 384 -11.76 0.25 -11.01
CA LEU A 384 -12.47 1.47 -10.64
C LEU A 384 -13.92 1.48 -11.16
N ILE A 385 -14.16 0.97 -12.37
CA ILE A 385 -15.51 0.80 -12.94
C ILE A 385 -16.38 -0.09 -12.06
N ILE A 386 -15.84 -1.23 -11.64
CA ILE A 386 -16.54 -2.19 -10.78
C ILE A 386 -16.98 -1.48 -9.48
N PHE A 387 -16.07 -0.76 -8.82
CA PHE A 387 -16.37 -0.13 -7.54
C PHE A 387 -17.43 0.96 -7.61
N VAL A 388 -17.43 1.74 -8.68
CA VAL A 388 -18.40 2.83 -8.84
C VAL A 388 -19.82 2.31 -9.14
N LYS A 389 -19.93 1.10 -9.70
CA LYS A 389 -21.21 0.43 -9.97
C LYS A 389 -21.74 -0.40 -8.80
N ILE A 390 -20.88 -0.88 -7.91
CA ILE A 390 -21.26 -1.70 -6.76
C ILE A 390 -22.01 -0.86 -5.69
N LYS A 391 -22.87 -1.52 -4.90
CA LYS A 391 -23.54 -0.92 -3.74
C LYS A 391 -22.54 -0.47 -2.67
N LYS A 392 -22.77 0.71 -2.09
CA LYS A 392 -21.92 1.29 -1.05
C LYS A 392 -22.23 0.67 0.32
N THR A 393 -21.72 -0.54 0.58
CA THR A 393 -21.77 -1.20 1.89
C THR A 393 -20.44 -1.05 2.62
N PRO A 394 -20.38 -1.15 3.97
CA PRO A 394 -19.12 -1.09 4.71
C PRO A 394 -18.06 -2.08 4.20
N ILE A 395 -18.49 -3.29 3.85
CA ILE A 395 -17.60 -4.34 3.32
C ILE A 395 -17.02 -3.92 1.97
N ASN A 396 -17.85 -3.43 1.04
CA ASN A 396 -17.38 -3.00 -0.28
C ASN A 396 -16.46 -1.78 -0.19
N ILE A 397 -16.70 -0.88 0.77
CA ILE A 397 -15.79 0.25 1.06
C ILE A 397 -14.43 -0.26 1.53
N VAL A 398 -14.38 -1.23 2.47
CA VAL A 398 -13.12 -1.83 2.93
C VAL A 398 -12.38 -2.48 1.76
N ILE A 399 -13.06 -3.28 0.94
CA ILE A 399 -12.45 -3.93 -0.24
C ILE A 399 -11.88 -2.85 -1.17
N TYR A 400 -12.64 -1.79 -1.46
CA TYR A 400 -12.19 -0.70 -2.32
C TYR A 400 -10.92 -0.01 -1.82
N VAL A 401 -10.92 0.46 -0.57
CA VAL A 401 -9.79 1.24 -0.04
C VAL A 401 -8.55 0.37 0.18
N THR A 402 -8.74 -0.92 0.54
CA THR A 402 -7.62 -1.85 0.71
C THR A 402 -6.99 -2.22 -0.62
N ILE A 403 -7.78 -2.57 -1.64
CA ILE A 403 -7.27 -2.80 -3.01
C ILE A 403 -6.60 -1.54 -3.54
N THR A 404 -7.19 -0.38 -3.32
CA THR A 404 -6.59 0.91 -3.70
C THR A 404 -5.23 1.12 -3.08
N SER A 405 -5.09 0.86 -1.78
CA SER A 405 -3.81 0.99 -1.09
C SER A 405 -2.76 -0.03 -1.54
N ILE A 406 -3.18 -1.28 -1.80
CA ILE A 406 -2.26 -2.35 -2.21
C ILE A 406 -1.76 -2.10 -3.63
N LEU A 407 -2.64 -1.76 -4.58
CA LEU A 407 -2.26 -1.47 -5.97
C LEU A 407 -1.41 -0.20 -6.08
N ALA A 408 -1.75 0.83 -5.30
CA ALA A 408 -0.92 2.03 -5.22
C ALA A 408 0.49 1.71 -4.71
N SER A 409 0.62 0.84 -3.71
CA SER A 409 1.94 0.38 -3.23
C SER A 409 2.65 -0.51 -4.25
N ALA A 410 1.92 -1.39 -4.96
CA ALA A 410 2.45 -2.27 -5.99
C ALA A 410 3.03 -1.49 -7.18
N SER A 411 2.52 -0.28 -7.44
CA SER A 411 3.09 0.62 -8.47
C SER A 411 4.58 0.87 -8.27
N GLN A 412 5.08 0.81 -7.03
CA GLN A 412 6.49 0.99 -6.65
C GLN A 412 7.13 -0.31 -6.11
N GLY A 413 6.46 -1.46 -6.29
CA GLY A 413 6.87 -2.77 -5.77
C GLY A 413 7.35 -3.74 -6.84
N GLY A 414 6.73 -3.69 -8.02
CA GLY A 414 7.03 -4.58 -9.15
C GLY A 414 5.79 -4.84 -10.02
N PHE A 415 6.01 -5.21 -11.28
CA PHE A 415 4.95 -5.56 -12.23
C PHE A 415 4.15 -6.78 -11.79
N ILE A 416 4.82 -7.77 -11.21
CA ILE A 416 4.21 -9.08 -10.95
C ILE A 416 3.23 -9.02 -9.78
N ASP A 417 3.42 -8.04 -8.91
CA ASP A 417 2.51 -7.76 -7.80
C ASP A 417 1.14 -7.26 -8.28
N PHE A 418 1.01 -6.80 -9.54
CA PHE A 418 -0.28 -6.52 -10.19
C PHE A 418 -0.92 -7.76 -10.81
N VAL A 419 -0.10 -8.66 -11.37
CA VAL A 419 -0.59 -9.88 -12.05
C VAL A 419 -1.18 -10.86 -11.03
N TYR A 420 -0.49 -11.05 -9.91
CA TYR A 420 -0.95 -11.95 -8.87
C TYR A 420 -0.59 -11.45 -7.48
N ASN A 421 -1.63 -11.14 -6.70
CA ASN A 421 -1.49 -10.77 -5.31
C ASN A 421 -2.42 -11.62 -4.44
N PHE A 422 -1.86 -12.66 -3.84
CA PHE A 422 -2.63 -13.56 -2.98
C PHE A 422 -3.27 -12.84 -1.80
N ASN A 423 -2.66 -11.77 -1.28
CA ASN A 423 -3.24 -10.99 -0.20
C ASN A 423 -4.56 -10.34 -0.64
N ILE A 424 -4.62 -9.75 -1.85
CA ILE A 424 -5.87 -9.17 -2.38
C ILE A 424 -6.98 -10.22 -2.46
N ILE A 425 -6.66 -11.40 -2.99
CA ILE A 425 -7.60 -12.50 -3.14
C ILE A 425 -8.11 -12.93 -1.76
N PHE A 426 -7.19 -13.23 -0.83
CA PHE A 426 -7.52 -13.66 0.52
C PHE A 426 -8.40 -12.64 1.26
N ILE A 427 -8.05 -11.36 1.20
CA ILE A 427 -8.79 -10.27 1.86
C ILE A 427 -10.20 -10.15 1.28
N THR A 428 -10.32 -10.15 -0.04
CA THR A 428 -11.61 -10.01 -0.74
C THR A 428 -12.52 -11.19 -0.42
N VAL A 429 -12.00 -12.41 -0.52
CA VAL A 429 -12.75 -13.64 -0.18
C VAL A 429 -13.17 -13.62 1.28
N THR A 430 -12.28 -13.28 2.20
CA THR A 430 -12.60 -13.24 3.64
C THR A 430 -13.72 -12.25 3.95
N LEU A 431 -13.69 -11.05 3.35
CA LEU A 431 -14.71 -10.03 3.55
C LEU A 431 -16.06 -10.41 2.93
N ILE A 432 -16.06 -11.06 1.76
CA ILE A 432 -17.28 -11.62 1.15
C ILE A 432 -17.83 -12.75 2.03
N LEU A 433 -16.99 -13.62 2.56
CA LEU A 433 -17.41 -14.68 3.49
C LEU A 433 -18.04 -14.08 4.75
N ILE A 434 -17.48 -13.01 5.32
CA ILE A 434 -18.09 -12.30 6.47
C ILE A 434 -19.51 -11.82 6.11
N SER A 435 -19.71 -11.23 4.92
CA SER A 435 -21.04 -10.82 4.44
C SER A 435 -22.00 -12.00 4.32
N LEU A 436 -21.56 -13.09 3.69
CA LEU A 436 -22.38 -14.29 3.50
C LEU A 436 -22.74 -14.94 4.83
N PHE A 437 -21.76 -15.16 5.71
CA PHE A 437 -22.01 -15.70 7.04
C PHE A 437 -22.96 -14.83 7.85
N ALA A 438 -22.83 -13.49 7.77
CA ALA A 438 -23.75 -12.58 8.44
C ALA A 438 -25.19 -12.73 7.95
N LYS A 439 -25.40 -12.92 6.65
CA LYS A 439 -26.73 -13.15 6.04
C LYS A 439 -27.37 -14.46 6.51
N TYR A 440 -26.58 -15.52 6.69
CA TYR A 440 -27.09 -16.85 7.08
C TYR A 440 -27.03 -17.11 8.60
N MET A 441 -26.49 -16.19 9.39
CA MET A 441 -26.21 -16.40 10.82
C MET A 441 -27.47 -16.73 11.62
N ASP A 442 -28.59 -16.05 11.33
CA ASP A 442 -29.86 -16.26 12.05
C ASP A 442 -30.53 -17.61 11.73
N LYS A 443 -30.08 -18.32 10.69
CA LYS A 443 -30.54 -19.67 10.34
C LYS A 443 -29.79 -20.77 11.10
N ILE A 444 -28.64 -20.47 11.69
CA ILE A 444 -27.78 -21.45 12.39
C ILE A 444 -27.99 -21.30 13.90
N LYS A 445 -28.61 -22.30 14.55
CA LYS A 445 -28.98 -22.26 15.99
C LYS A 445 -27.80 -21.90 16.91
N VAL A 446 -26.61 -22.47 16.68
CA VAL A 446 -25.41 -22.21 17.50
C VAL A 446 -24.97 -20.76 17.39
N LEU A 447 -24.93 -20.19 16.18
CA LEU A 447 -24.53 -18.80 15.96
C LEU A 447 -25.56 -17.82 16.52
N ARG A 448 -26.85 -18.17 16.47
CA ARG A 448 -27.91 -17.39 17.13
C ARG A 448 -27.70 -17.34 18.65
N TYR A 449 -27.28 -18.43 19.28
CA TYR A 449 -26.96 -18.46 20.70
C TYR A 449 -25.75 -17.56 21.01
N ILE A 450 -24.66 -17.70 20.27
CA ILE A 450 -23.45 -16.87 20.42
C ILE A 450 -23.78 -15.38 20.24
N LYS A 451 -24.62 -15.03 19.26
CA LYS A 451 -25.09 -13.65 19.02
C LYS A 451 -25.74 -13.07 20.27
N VAL A 452 -26.65 -13.79 20.91
CA VAL A 452 -27.33 -13.33 22.13
C VAL A 452 -26.33 -13.05 23.26
N TYR A 453 -25.34 -13.93 23.47
CA TYR A 453 -24.33 -13.74 24.50
C TYR A 453 -23.42 -12.54 24.23
N VAL A 454 -22.89 -12.41 23.01
CA VAL A 454 -21.99 -11.30 22.63
C VAL A 454 -22.72 -9.95 22.71
N LEU A 455 -23.97 -9.89 22.24
CA LEU A 455 -24.78 -8.67 22.32
C LEU A 455 -25.17 -8.33 23.77
N LYS A 456 -25.49 -9.33 24.60
CA LYS A 456 -25.79 -9.13 26.02
C LYS A 456 -24.57 -8.63 26.80
N PHE A 457 -23.39 -9.19 26.56
CA PHE A 457 -22.15 -8.74 27.20
C PHE A 457 -21.79 -7.30 26.82
N THR A 458 -21.98 -6.93 25.55
CA THR A 458 -21.69 -5.57 25.08
C THR A 458 -22.76 -4.55 25.50
N SER A 459 -24.02 -4.94 25.69
CA SER A 459 -25.08 -4.06 26.19
C SER A 459 -25.04 -3.86 27.71
N LEU A 460 -24.69 -4.89 28.50
CA LEU A 460 -24.49 -4.76 29.95
C LEU A 460 -23.39 -3.76 30.29
N ASN A 461 -22.25 -3.80 29.58
CA ASN A 461 -21.17 -2.83 29.75
C ASN A 461 -21.56 -1.38 29.38
N ILE A 462 -22.63 -1.16 28.61
CA ILE A 462 -23.15 0.18 28.29
C ILE A 462 -24.09 0.68 29.40
N LYS A 463 -24.83 -0.21 30.09
CA LYS A 463 -25.66 0.15 31.24
C LYS A 463 -24.83 0.49 32.48
N ILE A 464 -23.83 -0.32 32.80
CA ILE A 464 -22.93 -0.09 33.95
C ILE A 464 -22.23 1.27 33.82
N LYS A 465 -21.79 1.65 32.61
CA LYS A 465 -21.16 2.96 32.35
C LYS A 465 -22.11 4.18 32.40
N LYS A 466 -23.42 3.96 32.38
CA LYS A 466 -24.43 5.01 32.59
C LYS A 466 -24.80 5.15 34.06
N GLU A 467 -24.77 4.05 34.82
CA GLU A 467 -24.98 4.05 36.28
C GLU A 467 -23.77 4.70 36.99
N ASP A 468 -22.54 4.38 36.59
CA ASP A 468 -21.31 4.99 37.15
C ASP A 468 -21.12 6.48 36.82
N LYS A 469 -21.94 7.06 35.94
CA LYS A 469 -21.93 8.51 35.62
C LYS A 469 -23.02 9.30 36.34
N ASN A 470 -23.95 8.62 37.00
CA ASN A 470 -24.98 9.23 37.82
C ASN A 470 -24.67 9.11 39.32
N GLU A 471 -23.54 8.50 39.68
CA GLU A 471 -22.99 8.45 41.03
C GLU A 471 -21.59 9.09 41.08
N CYS A 472 -21.53 10.40 40.85
CA CYS A 472 -20.48 11.32 41.32
C CYS A 472 -21.00 12.76 41.25
#